data_AF-A0A2V8MW03-F1
#
_entry.id   AF-A0A2V8MW03-F1
#
_cell.length_a   1.000
_cell.length_b   1.000
_cell.length_c   1.000
_cell.angle_alpha   90.00
_cell.angle_beta   90.00
_cell.angle_gamma   90.00
#
_symmetry.space_group_name_H-M   'P 1'
#
loop_
_entity.id
_entity.type
_entity.pdbx_description
1 polymer ?
#
loop_
_entity_poly.entity_id
_entity_poly.type
_entity_poly.pdbx_seq_one_letter_code
_entity_poly.pdbx_strand_id
1 'polypeptide(L)'
;MAGIFKPPNVDAIELKVTPGDQTIAKGDTITIQAVAVGFDPQRATVHLRYSNSTEWETSTMEVTPQNQPTFRHLVFNLQEQLHYFVDAAGYRSREFTIDVADLPRVEKVD
;
A
#
# COMPACT_ATOMS: atom_id res chain seq x y z
N MET A 1 -9.79 4.18 -36.13
CA MET A 1 -9.55 5.25 -35.12
C MET A 1 -10.74 5.26 -34.17
N ALA A 2 -10.76 4.39 -33.16
CA ALA A 2 -11.81 4.38 -32.14
C ALA A 2 -11.21 4.94 -30.85
N GLY A 3 -11.65 6.12 -30.45
CA GLY A 3 -11.28 6.73 -29.19
C GLY A 3 -11.87 5.91 -28.04
N ILE A 4 -11.00 5.29 -27.26
CA ILE A 4 -11.33 4.69 -25.97
C ILE A 4 -11.59 5.80 -24.96
N PHE A 5 -12.79 6.37 -24.99
CA PHE A 5 -13.31 7.16 -23.89
C PHE A 5 -13.70 6.18 -22.77
N LYS A 6 -12.80 5.98 -21.81
CA LYS A 6 -13.17 5.36 -20.53
C LYS A 6 -14.11 6.35 -19.84
N PRO A 7 -15.39 6.01 -19.58
CA PRO A 7 -16.29 6.94 -18.93
C PRO A 7 -15.69 7.38 -17.58
N PRO A 8 -15.92 8.61 -17.12
CA PRO A 8 -15.60 8.98 -15.75
C PRO A 8 -16.32 7.97 -14.85
N ASN A 9 -15.57 7.21 -14.04
CA ASN A 9 -16.15 6.35 -13.03
C ASN A 9 -16.82 7.25 -11.99
N VAL A 10 -18.09 7.55 -12.22
CA VAL A 10 -19.00 8.14 -11.26
C VAL A 10 -19.30 7.01 -10.26
N ASP A 11 -18.92 7.19 -9.00
CA ASP A 11 -19.21 6.31 -7.86
C ASP A 11 -18.42 4.99 -7.73
N ALA A 12 -17.15 4.93 -8.15
CA ALA A 12 -16.30 3.78 -7.80
C ALA A 12 -15.81 3.86 -6.34
N ILE A 13 -16.25 2.92 -5.50
CA ILE A 13 -15.67 2.68 -4.18
C ILE A 13 -14.34 1.94 -4.36
N GLU A 14 -13.23 2.57 -3.98
CA GLU A 14 -11.88 2.03 -4.18
C GLU A 14 -10.95 2.43 -3.04
N LEU A 15 -10.09 1.49 -2.61
CA LEU A 15 -8.90 1.78 -1.81
C LEU A 15 -7.67 1.87 -2.71
N LYS A 16 -7.19 3.09 -2.95
CA LYS A 16 -5.96 3.32 -3.68
C LYS A 16 -4.78 3.16 -2.74
N VAL A 17 -3.98 2.12 -2.96
CA VAL A 17 -2.83 1.79 -2.13
C VAL A 17 -1.54 2.09 -2.89
N THR A 18 -0.59 2.74 -2.22
CA THR A 18 0.75 3.09 -2.73
C THR A 18 1.78 2.58 -1.70
N PRO A 19 2.92 1.99 -2.12
CA PRO A 19 3.44 1.90 -3.49
C PRO A 19 2.74 0.87 -4.40
N GLY A 20 1.96 -0.06 -3.84
CA GLY A 20 1.46 -1.20 -4.59
C GLY A 20 2.52 -2.30 -4.68
N ASP A 21 2.70 -2.91 -5.85
CA ASP A 21 3.79 -3.87 -6.06
C ASP A 21 5.10 -3.14 -6.38
N GLN A 22 6.17 -3.47 -5.67
CA GLN A 22 7.47 -2.83 -5.88
C GLN A 22 8.62 -3.72 -5.41
N THR A 23 9.79 -3.56 -6.01
CA THR A 23 11.05 -4.12 -5.49
C THR A 23 11.86 -3.03 -4.78
N ILE A 24 12.37 -3.33 -3.58
CA ILE A 24 13.21 -2.43 -2.78
C ILE A 24 14.53 -3.11 -2.39
N ALA A 25 15.49 -2.34 -1.87
CA ALA A 25 16.72 -2.91 -1.33
C ALA A 25 16.49 -3.50 0.06
N LYS A 26 17.25 -4.55 0.40
CA LYS A 26 17.20 -5.15 1.74
C LYS A 26 17.53 -4.13 2.84
N GLY A 27 16.68 -4.08 3.86
CA GLY A 27 16.79 -3.12 4.96
C GLY A 27 16.18 -1.75 4.68
N ASP A 28 15.59 -1.53 3.51
CA ASP A 28 14.87 -0.30 3.23
C ASP A 28 13.61 -0.16 4.09
N THR A 29 13.13 1.07 4.13
CA THR A 29 11.94 1.47 4.85
C THR A 29 10.89 1.92 3.85
N ILE A 30 9.68 1.38 3.96
CA ILE A 30 8.58 1.74 3.06
C ILE A 30 7.43 2.40 3.82
N THR A 31 6.73 3.27 3.12
CA THR A 31 5.50 3.89 3.61
C THR A 31 4.34 3.36 2.78
N ILE A 32 3.48 2.56 3.40
CA ILE A 32 2.22 2.12 2.82
C ILE A 32 1.20 3.23 3.06
N GLN A 33 0.65 3.78 1.98
CA GLN A 33 -0.40 4.76 2.02
C GLN A 33 -1.66 4.19 1.38
N ALA A 34 -2.80 4.42 2.03
CA ALA A 34 -4.12 4.09 1.49
C ALA A 34 -4.99 5.34 1.42
N VAL A 35 -5.66 5.54 0.29
CA VAL A 35 -6.61 6.62 0.07
C VAL A 35 -7.97 6.02 -0.27
N ALA A 36 -8.98 6.33 0.53
CA ALA A 36 -10.36 5.92 0.28
C ALA A 36 -11.00 6.85 -0.74
N VAL A 37 -11.53 6.28 -1.83
CA VAL A 37 -12.22 7.00 -2.91
C VAL A 37 -13.66 6.52 -2.97
N GLY A 38 -14.61 7.46 -2.93
CA GLY A 38 -16.04 7.15 -2.97
C GLY A 38 -16.64 6.73 -1.63
N PHE A 39 -15.87 6.77 -0.54
CA PHE A 39 -16.33 6.50 0.83
C PHE A 39 -15.40 7.14 1.87
N ASP A 40 -15.88 7.26 3.12
CA ASP A 40 -15.18 7.94 4.22
C ASP A 40 -15.06 7.04 5.46
N PRO A 41 -14.07 6.14 5.51
CA PRO A 41 -13.84 5.28 6.67
C PRO A 41 -13.17 6.07 7.79
N GLN A 42 -13.54 5.79 9.04
CA GLN A 42 -12.89 6.41 10.21
C GLN A 42 -11.50 5.83 10.52
N ARG A 43 -11.23 4.60 10.07
CA ARG A 43 -9.98 3.86 10.31
C ARG A 43 -9.68 2.94 9.13
N ALA A 44 -8.40 2.68 8.92
CA ALA A 44 -7.90 1.64 8.03
C ALA A 44 -6.92 0.73 8.78
N THR A 45 -6.87 -0.53 8.37
CA THR A 45 -5.96 -1.55 8.91
C THR A 45 -5.12 -2.10 7.76
N VAL A 46 -3.81 -2.16 7.96
CA VAL A 46 -2.92 -2.89 7.06
C VAL A 46 -2.70 -4.29 7.61
N HIS A 47 -2.77 -5.26 6.71
CA HIS A 47 -2.44 -6.65 6.97
C HIS A 47 -1.11 -6.97 6.29
N LEU A 48 -0.18 -7.55 7.04
CA LEU A 48 1.20 -7.76 6.64
C LEU A 48 1.55 -9.24 6.83
N ARG A 49 2.14 -9.88 5.81
CA ARG A 49 2.68 -11.23 5.92
C ARG A 49 4.04 -11.28 5.27
N TYR A 50 5.06 -11.42 6.11
CA TYR A 50 6.44 -11.60 5.67
C TYR A 50 6.66 -13.02 5.15
N SER A 51 7.53 -13.22 4.16
CA SER A 51 7.78 -14.54 3.55
C SER A 51 8.38 -15.57 4.52
N ASN A 52 9.01 -15.11 5.59
CA ASN A 52 9.51 -15.95 6.68
C ASN A 52 8.44 -16.31 7.73
N SER A 53 7.21 -15.82 7.57
CA SER A 53 6.07 -16.07 8.45
C SER A 53 4.88 -16.64 7.67
N THR A 54 4.12 -17.54 8.31
CA THR A 54 2.85 -18.02 7.78
C THR A 54 1.66 -17.20 8.26
N GLU A 55 1.88 -16.31 9.24
CA GLU A 55 0.82 -15.57 9.92
C GLU A 55 0.67 -14.15 9.37
N TRP A 56 -0.57 -13.67 9.33
CA TRP A 56 -0.87 -12.28 9.02
C TRP A 56 -0.81 -11.44 10.29
N GLU A 57 0.06 -10.45 10.29
CA GLU A 57 0.09 -9.39 11.28
C GLU A 57 -0.88 -8.27 10.87
N THR A 58 -1.47 -7.60 11.86
CA THR A 58 -2.39 -6.48 11.60
C THR A 58 -1.94 -5.25 12.34
N SER A 59 -2.02 -4.11 11.67
CA SER A 59 -1.66 -2.81 12.24
C SER A 59 -2.67 -1.76 11.82
N THR A 60 -3.15 -0.99 12.80
CA THR A 60 -3.98 0.19 12.50
C THR A 60 -3.11 1.25 11.85
N MET A 61 -3.60 1.83 10.76
CA MET A 61 -2.91 2.89 10.05
C MET A 61 -3.17 4.26 10.71
N GLU A 62 -2.18 5.15 10.62
CA GLU A 62 -2.28 6.54 11.09
C GLU A 62 -3.12 7.37 10.11
N VAL A 63 -4.03 8.18 10.63
CA VAL A 63 -4.83 9.11 9.81
C VAL A 63 -3.96 10.30 9.41
N THR A 64 -3.89 10.59 8.13
CA THR A 64 -3.22 11.78 7.60
C THR A 64 -4.27 12.83 7.24
N PRO A 65 -4.20 14.05 7.79
CA PRO A 65 -5.14 15.11 7.47
C PRO A 65 -4.95 15.58 6.03
N GLN A 66 -5.88 15.20 5.15
CA GLN A 66 -5.93 15.59 3.74
C GLN A 66 -7.38 15.81 3.30
N ASN A 67 -7.57 16.30 2.09
CA ASN A 67 -8.91 16.48 1.48
C ASN A 67 -9.64 15.16 1.22
N GLN A 68 -8.93 14.04 1.22
CA GLN A 68 -9.48 12.68 1.09
C GLN A 68 -9.04 11.83 2.29
N PRO A 69 -9.86 10.86 2.74
CA PRO A 69 -9.50 9.99 3.85
C PRO A 69 -8.24 9.20 3.50
N THR A 70 -7.13 9.60 4.12
CA THR A 70 -5.80 9.10 3.83
C THR A 70 -5.20 8.48 5.07
N PHE A 71 -4.61 7.31 4.89
CA PHE A 71 -4.03 6.52 5.97
C PHE A 71 -2.61 6.12 5.63
N ARG A 72 -1.75 6.06 6.64
CA ARG A 72 -0.34 5.72 6.48
C ARG A 72 0.09 4.67 7.49
N HIS A 73 0.93 3.75 7.04
CA HIS A 73 1.66 2.85 7.91
C HIS A 73 3.09 2.72 7.39
N LEU A 74 4.05 2.70 8.32
CA LEU A 74 5.46 2.68 8.00
C LEU A 74 6.05 1.34 8.40
N VAL A 75 6.59 0.62 7.42
CA VAL A 75 7.30 -0.65 7.62
C VAL A 75 8.79 -0.38 7.57
N PHE A 76 9.44 -0.50 8.71
CA PHE A 76 10.86 -0.25 8.86
C PHE A 76 11.68 -1.50 8.59
N ASN A 77 12.88 -1.31 8.04
CA ASN A 77 13.92 -2.33 7.96
C ASN A 77 13.41 -3.64 7.33
N LEU A 78 12.85 -3.57 6.12
CA LEU A 78 12.27 -4.73 5.47
C LEU A 78 13.37 -5.69 5.01
N GLN A 79 13.47 -6.84 5.67
CA GLN A 79 14.51 -7.84 5.42
C GLN A 79 14.08 -8.93 4.43
N GLU A 80 12.78 -9.18 4.35
CA GLU A 80 12.16 -10.30 3.67
C GLU A 80 10.99 -9.79 2.80
N GLN A 81 10.60 -10.57 1.78
CA GLN A 81 9.45 -10.23 0.95
C GLN A 81 8.20 -10.05 1.81
N LEU A 82 7.38 -9.04 1.48
CA LEU A 82 6.17 -8.71 2.22
C LEU A 82 4.96 -8.79 1.30
N HIS A 83 4.00 -9.62 1.68
CA HIS A 83 2.64 -9.56 1.13
C HIS A 83 1.78 -8.68 2.02
N TYR A 84 1.00 -7.79 1.41
CA TYR A 84 0.16 -6.89 2.16
C TYR A 84 -1.12 -6.50 1.45
N PHE A 85 -2.11 -6.10 2.23
CA PHE A 85 -3.33 -5.47 1.75
C PHE A 85 -3.87 -4.52 2.82
N VAL A 86 -4.77 -3.63 2.42
CA VAL A 86 -5.43 -2.69 3.33
C VAL A 86 -6.93 -2.99 3.37
N ASP A 87 -7.48 -2.97 4.58
CA ASP A 87 -8.92 -2.98 4.83
C ASP A 87 -9.35 -1.64 5.43
N ALA A 88 -10.47 -1.11 4.96
CA ALA A 88 -11.12 0.04 5.59
C ALA A 88 -12.64 -0.10 5.46
N ALA A 89 -13.33 -0.10 6.61
CA ALA A 89 -14.79 -0.25 6.68
C ALA A 89 -15.33 -1.48 5.91
N GLY A 90 -14.58 -2.60 5.89
CA GLY A 90 -14.95 -3.83 5.19
C GLY A 90 -14.66 -3.83 3.68
N TYR A 91 -14.16 -2.72 3.13
CA TYR A 91 -13.60 -2.68 1.78
C TYR A 91 -12.13 -3.05 1.83
N ARG A 92 -11.76 -4.09 1.09
CA ARG A 92 -10.39 -4.59 1.00
C ARG A 92 -9.76 -4.19 -0.33
N SER A 93 -8.51 -3.74 -0.30
CA SER A 93 -7.71 -3.60 -1.51
C SER A 93 -7.39 -4.97 -2.11
N ARG A 94 -6.83 -4.99 -3.33
CA ARG A 94 -6.10 -6.18 -3.78
C ARG A 94 -4.91 -6.46 -2.85
N GLU A 95 -4.38 -7.67 -2.92
CA GLU A 95 -3.09 -7.99 -2.34
C GLU A 95 -1.96 -7.43 -3.21
N PHE A 96 -0.90 -7.00 -2.54
CA PHE A 96 0.29 -6.41 -3.12
C PHE A 96 1.52 -7.11 -2.56
N THR A 97 2.60 -7.10 -3.33
CA THR A 97 3.87 -7.70 -2.94
C THR A 97 4.99 -6.67 -2.99
N ILE A 98 5.76 -6.60 -1.91
CA ILE A 98 7.05 -5.92 -1.88
C ILE A 98 8.15 -6.96 -1.95
N ASP A 99 8.85 -6.98 -3.07
CA ASP A 99 10.04 -7.80 -3.27
C ASP A 99 11.25 -7.13 -2.62
N VAL A 100 12.08 -7.94 -1.96
CA VAL A 100 13.34 -7.50 -1.38
C VAL A 100 14.48 -8.07 -2.21
N ALA A 101 15.27 -7.19 -2.80
CA ALA A 101 16.44 -7.55 -3.57
C ALA A 101 17.73 -7.13 -2.86
N ASP A 102 18.77 -7.95 -3.02
CA ASP A 102 20.14 -7.63 -2.59
C ASP A 102 20.77 -6.70 -3.65
N LEU A 103 20.21 -5.51 -3.80
CA LEU A 103 20.69 -4.52 -4.75
C LEU A 103 21.90 -3.82 -4.15
N PRO A 104 23.02 -3.67 -4.91
CA PRO A 104 24.05 -2.72 -4.50
C PRO A 104 23.40 -1.34 -4.43
N ARG A 105 23.53 -0.67 -3.27
CA ARG A 105 22.92 0.64 -3.00
C ARG A 105 23.39 1.63 -4.05
N VAL A 106 22.56 1.91 -5.07
CA VAL A 106 22.86 2.94 -6.05
C VAL A 106 22.53 4.28 -5.38
N GLU A 107 23.50 4.82 -4.63
CA GLU A 107 23.49 6.23 -4.31
C GLU A 107 23.57 6.99 -5.63
N LYS A 108 22.45 7.60 -6.05
CA LYS A 108 22.52 8.64 -7.08
C LYS A 108 23.30 9.80 -6.47
N VAL A 109 24.58 9.87 -6.79
CA VAL A 109 25.38 11.09 -6.67
C VAL A 109 24.85 12.04 -7.75
N ASP A 110 24.25 13.15 -7.32
CA ASP A 110 24.07 14.36 -8.14
C ASP A 110 25.35 15.20 -8.09
#